data_AF-A0A969BKQ2-F1
#
_entry.id   AF-A0A969BKQ2-F1
#
_cell.length_a   1.000
_cell.length_b   1.000
_cell.length_c   1.000
_cell.angle_alpha   90.00
_cell.angle_beta   90.00
_cell.angle_gamma   90.00
#
_symmetry.space_group_name_H-M   'P 1'
#
loop_
_entity.id
_entity.type
_entity.pdbx_description
1 polymer ?
#
loop_
_entity_poly.entity_id
_entity_poly.type
_entity_poly.pdbx_seq_one_letter_code
_entity_poly.pdbx_strand_id
1 'polypeptide(L)'
;FYDSLIALATLSELGAESETQQQRIRANQARLNHWAEHAPMNYLHKWQLVEAEICRVQGQQVEAMELYDRAIAGAREYQYIQEEALANELAAKFYLDWDKQNIARTYTIEARYCYQRWGQLSKSNNWMPSIPSYSKSQGMKAYPIPTPLPKLQLAVVAVPNSIYPQ
;
A
#
# COMPACT_ATOMS: atom_id res chain seq x y z
N PHE A 1 -0.63 3.98 9.84
CA PHE A 1 -0.36 3.75 8.41
C PHE A 1 -1.63 3.37 7.67
N TYR A 2 -2.01 2.08 7.57
CA TYR A 2 -3.24 1.65 6.86
C TYR A 2 -4.50 2.37 7.32
N ASP A 3 -4.61 2.61 8.63
CA ASP A 3 -5.67 3.39 9.24
C ASP A 3 -5.84 4.80 8.62
N SER A 4 -4.72 5.49 8.37
CA SER A 4 -4.72 6.81 7.73
C SER A 4 -5.15 6.72 6.27
N LEU A 5 -4.67 5.71 5.54
CA LEU A 5 -5.01 5.52 4.13
C LEU A 5 -6.51 5.23 3.95
N ILE A 6 -7.09 4.40 4.80
CA ILE A 6 -8.54 4.13 4.79
C ILE A 6 -9.32 5.42 5.09
N ALA A 7 -8.90 6.17 6.11
CA ALA A 7 -9.53 7.44 6.43
C ALA A 7 -9.47 8.43 5.24
N LEU A 8 -8.31 8.58 4.61
CA LEU A 8 -8.10 9.46 3.44
C LEU A 8 -8.90 9.02 2.21
N ALA A 9 -9.05 7.70 1.99
CA ALA A 9 -9.91 7.18 0.93
C ALA A 9 -11.38 7.55 1.18
N THR A 10 -11.88 7.36 2.40
CA THR A 10 -13.28 7.70 2.75
C THR A 10 -13.57 9.20 2.72
N LEU A 11 -12.58 10.04 3.06
CA LEU A 11 -12.68 11.49 2.99
C LEU A 11 -12.91 11.97 1.56
N SER A 12 -12.23 11.36 0.60
CA SER A 12 -12.38 11.66 -0.82
C SER A 12 -13.78 11.34 -1.36
N GLU A 13 -14.48 10.37 -0.77
CA GLU A 13 -15.79 9.89 -1.24
C GLU A 13 -16.97 10.65 -0.62
N LEU A 14 -16.82 11.11 0.64
CA LEU A 14 -17.93 11.70 1.40
C LEU A 14 -17.93 13.24 1.40
N GLY A 15 -16.87 13.89 0.89
CA GLY A 15 -16.80 15.34 0.65
C GLY A 15 -16.86 16.24 1.90
N ALA A 16 -17.09 15.67 3.09
CA ALA A 16 -17.11 16.38 4.36
C ALA A 16 -16.08 15.76 5.31
N GLU A 17 -15.03 16.52 5.62
CA GLU A 17 -14.04 16.14 6.62
C GLU A 17 -14.67 16.21 8.01
N SER A 18 -14.81 15.06 8.69
CA SER A 18 -15.03 15.11 10.14
C SER A 18 -13.74 15.57 10.80
N GLU A 19 -13.81 16.59 11.66
CA GLU A 19 -12.68 17.07 12.46
C GLU A 19 -11.96 15.92 13.20
N THR A 20 -12.73 14.91 13.61
CA THR A 20 -12.22 13.68 14.25
C THR A 20 -11.32 12.85 13.33
N GLN A 21 -11.62 12.75 12.03
CA GLN A 21 -10.81 12.01 11.06
C GLN A 21 -9.51 12.74 10.76
N GLN A 22 -9.55 14.07 10.58
CA GLN A 22 -8.34 14.87 10.40
C GLN A 22 -7.40 14.77 11.61
N GLN A 23 -7.94 14.83 12.83
CA GLN A 23 -7.15 14.66 14.06
C GLN A 23 -6.50 13.27 14.13
N ARG A 24 -7.25 12.22 13.74
CA ARG A 24 -6.74 10.85 13.68
C ARG A 24 -5.60 10.70 12.67
N ILE A 25 -5.75 11.27 11.47
CA ILE A 25 -4.71 11.27 10.43
C ILE A 25 -3.46 11.99 10.95
N ARG A 26 -3.61 13.18 11.53
CA ARG A 26 -2.50 13.95 12.12
C ARG A 26 -1.76 13.18 13.22
N ALA A 27 -2.50 12.55 14.14
CA ALA A 27 -1.92 11.73 15.20
C ALA A 27 -1.19 10.49 14.66
N ASN A 28 -1.72 9.86 13.61
CA ASN A 28 -1.04 8.76 12.92
C ASN A 28 0.23 9.23 12.22
N GLN A 29 0.21 10.41 11.61
CA GLN A 29 1.34 10.98 10.88
C GLN A 29 2.48 11.36 11.82
N ALA A 30 2.17 11.97 12.97
CA ALA A 30 3.16 12.26 14.01
C ALA A 30 3.85 10.99 14.54
N ARG A 31 3.08 9.91 14.76
CA ARG A 31 3.63 8.61 15.16
C ARG A 31 4.54 8.00 14.10
N LEU A 32 4.13 8.05 12.83
CA LEU A 32 4.94 7.56 11.72
C LEU A 32 6.23 8.37 11.57
N ASN A 33 6.17 9.70 11.72
CA ASN A 33 7.35 10.55 11.66
C ASN A 33 8.36 10.18 12.76
N HIS A 34 7.89 10.06 14.00
CA HIS A 34 8.74 9.64 15.12
C HIS A 34 9.42 8.28 14.86
N TRP A 35 8.70 7.32 14.28
CA TRP A 35 9.31 6.04 13.92
C TRP A 35 10.26 6.14 12.72
N ALA A 36 9.99 7.02 11.76
CA ALA A 36 10.87 7.26 10.62
C ALA A 36 12.18 7.93 11.04
N GLU A 37 12.18 8.78 12.05
CA GLU A 37 13.39 9.38 12.64
C GLU A 37 14.33 8.31 13.24
N HIS A 38 13.76 7.26 13.84
CA HIS A 38 14.54 6.19 14.47
C HIS A 38 14.85 5.00 13.56
N ALA A 39 13.97 4.72 12.59
CA ALA A 39 14.08 3.57 11.69
C ALA A 39 13.52 3.94 10.29
N PRO A 40 14.24 4.80 9.54
CA PRO A 40 13.75 5.33 8.26
C PRO A 40 13.50 4.22 7.23
N MET A 41 14.32 3.18 7.21
CA MET A 41 14.16 2.02 6.33
C MET A 41 12.79 1.33 6.48
N ASN A 42 12.21 1.35 7.67
CA ASN A 42 10.96 0.63 7.98
C ASN A 42 9.70 1.50 7.87
N TYR A 43 9.85 2.82 8.04
CA TYR A 43 8.72 3.72 8.26
C TYR A 43 8.71 4.97 7.37
N LEU A 44 9.83 5.35 6.75
CA LEU A 44 9.88 6.57 5.95
C LEU A 44 8.96 6.48 4.73
N HIS A 45 8.99 5.36 4.00
CA HIS A 45 8.10 5.13 2.85
C HIS A 45 6.62 5.14 3.24
N LYS A 46 6.28 4.64 4.45
CA LYS A 46 4.92 4.69 5.00
C LYS A 46 4.47 6.10 5.31
N TRP A 47 5.34 6.88 5.94
CA TRP A 47 5.07 8.28 6.25
C TRP A 47 4.88 9.09 4.96
N GLN A 48 5.78 8.94 3.99
CA GLN A 48 5.73 9.60 2.68
C GLN A 48 4.44 9.26 1.93
N LEU A 49 4.00 8.00 1.94
CA LEU A 49 2.78 7.61 1.24
C LEU A 49 1.52 8.24 1.86
N VAL A 50 1.45 8.31 3.19
CA VAL A 50 0.32 8.97 3.87
C VAL A 50 0.36 10.48 3.60
N GLU A 51 1.55 11.09 3.59
CA GLU A 51 1.71 12.50 3.25
C GLU A 51 1.28 12.79 1.81
N ALA A 52 1.60 11.90 0.86
CA ALA A 52 1.18 12.02 -0.54
C ALA A 52 -0.35 12.07 -0.68
N GLU A 53 -1.07 11.22 0.04
CA GLU A 53 -2.52 11.18 0.06
C GLU A 53 -3.14 12.41 0.76
N ILE A 54 -2.48 12.95 1.80
CA ILE A 54 -2.89 14.23 2.41
C ILE A 54 -2.76 15.36 1.38
N CYS A 55 -1.62 15.47 0.69
CA CYS A 55 -1.40 16.46 -0.37
C CYS A 55 -2.42 16.31 -1.50
N ARG A 56 -2.76 15.07 -1.91
CA ARG A 56 -3.82 14.80 -2.88
C ARG A 56 -5.15 15.41 -2.45
N VAL A 57 -5.60 15.14 -1.22
CA VAL A 57 -6.88 15.66 -0.70
C VAL A 57 -6.86 17.19 -0.61
N GLN A 58 -5.70 17.79 -0.34
CA GLN A 58 -5.52 19.24 -0.29
C GLN A 58 -5.33 19.91 -1.66
N GLY A 59 -5.25 19.13 -2.76
CA GLY A 59 -5.01 19.65 -4.10
C GLY A 59 -3.55 20.07 -4.38
N GLN A 60 -2.61 19.68 -3.54
CA GLN A 60 -1.18 19.93 -3.68
C GLN A 60 -0.53 18.88 -4.59
N GLN A 61 -0.73 19.06 -5.90
CA GLN A 61 -0.42 18.02 -6.89
C GLN A 61 1.09 17.74 -7.00
N VAL A 62 1.94 18.76 -7.02
CA VAL A 62 3.39 18.61 -7.22
C VAL A 62 4.01 17.88 -6.04
N GLU A 63 3.63 18.27 -4.83
CA GLU A 63 4.08 17.66 -3.58
C GLU A 63 3.62 16.20 -3.50
N ALA A 64 2.37 15.91 -3.86
CA ALA A 64 1.85 14.55 -3.90
C ALA A 64 2.66 13.65 -4.84
N MET A 65 2.98 14.13 -6.05
CA MET A 65 3.79 13.39 -7.03
C MET A 65 5.15 13.00 -6.46
N GLU A 66 5.89 13.97 -5.92
CA GLU A 66 7.21 13.71 -5.36
C GLU A 66 7.16 12.72 -4.19
N LEU A 67 6.13 12.82 -3.35
CA LEU A 67 5.94 11.94 -2.21
C LEU A 67 5.58 10.51 -2.63
N TYR A 68 4.76 10.33 -3.68
CA TYR A 68 4.50 8.99 -4.24
C TYR A 68 5.78 8.35 -4.77
N ASP A 69 6.58 9.08 -5.55
CA ASP A 69 7.81 8.54 -6.13
C ASP A 69 8.82 8.16 -5.04
N ARG A 70 8.97 8.99 -4.00
CA ARG A 70 9.83 8.68 -2.84
C ARG A 70 9.32 7.47 -2.06
N ALA A 71 8.01 7.35 -1.84
CA ALA A 71 7.42 6.21 -1.14
C ALA A 71 7.64 4.90 -1.91
N ILE A 72 7.44 4.92 -3.24
CA ILE A 72 7.69 3.76 -4.11
C ILE A 72 9.17 3.37 -4.08
N ALA A 73 10.07 4.34 -4.25
CA ALA A 73 11.51 4.09 -4.22
C ALA A 73 11.97 3.50 -2.88
N GLY A 74 11.51 4.07 -1.76
CA GLY A 74 11.84 3.58 -0.42
C GLY A 74 11.28 2.17 -0.15
N ALA A 75 10.04 1.91 -0.54
CA ALA A 75 9.45 0.56 -0.40
C ALA A 75 10.21 -0.47 -1.25
N ARG A 76 10.62 -0.10 -2.47
CA ARG A 76 11.41 -0.94 -3.38
C ARG A 76 12.80 -1.23 -2.83
N GLU A 77 13.51 -0.21 -2.33
CA GLU A 77 14.87 -0.33 -1.77
C GLU A 77 14.91 -1.36 -0.64
N TYR A 78 13.93 -1.32 0.26
CA TYR A 78 13.83 -2.22 1.41
C TYR A 78 12.94 -3.44 1.18
N GLN A 79 12.58 -3.71 -0.09
CA GLN A 79 11.85 -4.92 -0.52
C GLN A 79 10.46 -5.10 0.13
N TYR A 80 9.79 -4.01 0.50
CA TYR A 80 8.40 -4.02 0.96
C TYR A 80 7.43 -4.13 -0.23
N ILE A 81 7.42 -5.29 -0.90
CA ILE A 81 6.69 -5.50 -2.17
C ILE A 81 5.20 -5.18 -2.08
N GLN A 82 4.55 -5.47 -0.94
CA GLN A 82 3.13 -5.14 -0.74
C GLN A 82 2.91 -3.62 -0.68
N GLU A 83 3.83 -2.90 -0.04
CA GLU A 83 3.73 -1.46 0.17
C GLU A 83 4.15 -0.71 -1.08
N GLU A 84 5.13 -1.22 -1.83
CA GLU A 84 5.47 -0.78 -3.18
C GLU A 84 4.26 -0.92 -4.11
N ALA A 85 3.58 -2.08 -4.08
CA ALA A 85 2.38 -2.29 -4.90
C ALA A 85 1.28 -1.28 -4.55
N LEU A 86 1.00 -1.10 -3.25
CA LEU A 86 -0.01 -0.16 -2.77
C LEU A 86 0.33 1.30 -3.16
N ALA A 87 1.58 1.70 -3.02
CA ALA A 87 2.02 3.05 -3.40
C ALA A 87 1.85 3.29 -4.90
N ASN A 88 2.15 2.29 -5.74
CA ASN A 88 1.91 2.37 -7.18
C ASN A 88 0.41 2.44 -7.52
N GLU A 89 -0.46 1.71 -6.83
CA GLU A 89 -1.91 1.80 -7.05
C GLU A 89 -2.46 3.20 -6.72
N LEU A 90 -2.05 3.77 -5.59
CA LEU A 90 -2.49 5.11 -5.17
C LEU A 90 -1.96 6.19 -6.12
N ALA A 91 -0.69 6.11 -6.52
CA ALA A 91 -0.12 6.99 -7.53
C ALA A 91 -0.88 6.88 -8.88
N ALA A 92 -1.19 5.66 -9.34
CA ALA A 92 -1.96 5.45 -10.55
C ALA A 92 -3.34 6.12 -10.47
N LYS A 93 -4.06 5.93 -9.36
CA LYS A 93 -5.36 6.56 -9.12
C LYS A 93 -5.25 8.09 -9.14
N PHE A 94 -4.27 8.66 -8.44
CA PHE A 94 -4.01 10.09 -8.45
C PHE A 94 -3.82 10.65 -9.86
N TYR A 95 -3.02 9.98 -10.71
CA TYR A 95 -2.82 10.41 -12.09
C TYR A 95 -4.06 10.22 -12.98
N LEU A 96 -4.92 9.23 -12.69
CA LEU A 96 -6.20 9.08 -13.39
C LEU A 96 -7.17 10.22 -13.04
N ASP A 97 -7.26 10.57 -11.76
CA ASP A 97 -8.11 11.69 -11.28
C ASP A 97 -7.66 13.03 -11.88
N TRP A 98 -6.38 13.15 -12.25
CA TRP A 98 -5.80 14.30 -12.94
C TRP A 98 -5.73 14.18 -14.48
N ASP A 99 -6.40 13.17 -15.06
CA ASP A 99 -6.47 12.94 -16.51
C ASP A 99 -5.11 12.70 -17.20
N LYS A 100 -4.14 12.13 -16.47
CA LYS A 100 -2.82 11.73 -16.97
C LYS A 100 -2.73 10.22 -17.22
N GLN A 101 -3.60 9.72 -18.09
CA GLN A 101 -3.76 8.28 -18.36
C GLN A 101 -2.47 7.54 -18.71
N ASN A 102 -1.60 8.15 -19.53
CA ASN A 102 -0.33 7.53 -19.93
C ASN A 102 0.61 7.30 -18.74
N ILE A 103 0.62 8.25 -17.79
CA ILE A 103 1.44 8.14 -16.58
C ILE A 103 0.82 7.11 -15.64
N ALA A 104 -0.49 7.19 -15.41
CA ALA A 104 -1.21 6.23 -14.58
C ALA A 104 -1.03 4.77 -15.02
N ARG A 105 -0.96 4.53 -16.34
CA ARG A 105 -0.72 3.20 -16.91
C ARG A 105 0.60 2.60 -16.44
N THR A 106 1.66 3.40 -16.37
CA THR A 106 2.98 2.95 -15.91
C THR A 106 2.91 2.44 -14.47
N TYR A 107 2.37 3.25 -13.55
CA TYR A 107 2.20 2.85 -12.15
C TYR A 107 1.26 1.63 -12.00
N THR A 108 0.21 1.53 -12.82
CA THR A 108 -0.68 0.36 -12.81
C THR A 108 0.05 -0.94 -13.19
N ILE A 109 0.95 -0.88 -14.17
CA ILE A 109 1.75 -2.04 -14.59
C ILE A 109 2.71 -2.46 -13.47
N GLU A 110 3.38 -1.49 -12.84
CA GLU A 110 4.29 -1.71 -11.72
C GLU A 110 3.56 -2.34 -10.52
N ALA A 111 2.40 -1.81 -10.13
CA ALA A 111 1.56 -2.38 -9.07
C ALA A 111 1.21 -3.85 -9.36
N ARG A 112 0.75 -4.15 -10.58
CA ARG A 112 0.42 -5.51 -11.01
C ARG A 112 1.63 -6.43 -10.94
N TYR A 113 2.80 -5.96 -11.37
CA TYR A 113 4.04 -6.73 -11.30
C TYR A 113 4.41 -7.07 -9.85
N CYS A 114 4.31 -6.11 -8.92
CA CYS A 114 4.56 -6.34 -7.50
C CYS A 114 3.60 -7.36 -6.90
N TYR A 115 2.29 -7.28 -7.19
CA TYR A 115 1.33 -8.28 -6.71
C TYR A 115 1.57 -9.67 -7.30
N GLN A 116 1.94 -9.76 -8.57
CA GLN A 116 2.30 -11.03 -9.19
C GLN A 116 3.52 -11.66 -8.51
N ARG A 117 4.57 -10.88 -8.22
CA ARG A 117 5.75 -11.34 -7.48
C ARG A 117 5.40 -11.76 -6.06
N TRP A 118 4.60 -10.96 -5.36
CA TRP A 118 4.16 -11.28 -4.00
C TRP A 118 3.34 -12.57 -3.96
N GLY A 119 2.46 -12.79 -4.93
CA GLY A 119 1.69 -14.03 -5.06
C GLY A 119 2.56 -15.25 -5.36
N GLN A 120 3.62 -15.10 -6.16
CA GLN A 120 4.60 -16.17 -6.39
C GLN A 120 5.41 -16.49 -5.12
N LEU A 121 5.89 -15.46 -4.41
CA LEU A 121 6.63 -15.61 -3.14
C LEU A 121 5.78 -16.30 -2.06
N SER A 122 4.49 -15.97 -1.99
CA SER A 122 3.56 -16.56 -1.04
C SER A 122 3.29 -18.04 -1.35
N LYS A 123 3.25 -18.41 -2.64
CA LYS A 123 3.13 -19.81 -3.07
C LYS A 123 4.42 -20.61 -2.83
N SER A 124 5.60 -20.01 -3.03
CA SER A 124 6.88 -20.68 -2.77
C SER A 124 7.15 -20.84 -1.27
N ASN A 125 6.70 -19.91 -0.43
CA ASN A 125 6.78 -20.03 1.03
C ASN A 125 5.77 -21.00 1.63
N ASN A 126 4.85 -21.58 0.84
CA ASN A 126 4.07 -22.75 1.24
C ASN A 126 4.91 -24.05 1.09
N TRP A 127 6.18 -24.00 1.49
CA TRP A 127 6.89 -25.18 1.93
C TRP A 127 6.33 -25.54 3.30
N MET A 128 5.30 -26.40 3.31
CA MET A 128 5.08 -27.26 4.46
C MET A 128 6.42 -27.97 4.71
N PRO A 129 7.09 -27.79 5.87
CA PRO A 129 7.99 -28.84 6.29
C PRO A 129 7.10 -30.07 6.38
N SER A 130 7.42 -31.13 5.63
CA SER A 130 6.84 -32.45 5.85
C SER A 130 6.93 -32.71 7.34
N ILE A 131 5.84 -32.53 8.09
CA ILE A 131 5.84 -32.65 9.55
C ILE A 131 6.24 -34.10 9.82
N PRO A 132 7.47 -34.39 10.27
CA PRO A 132 7.77 -35.72 10.76
C PRO A 132 6.96 -35.79 12.06
N SER A 133 6.03 -36.72 12.11
CA SER A 133 5.23 -36.99 13.31
C SER A 133 6.14 -37.05 14.54
N TYR A 134 6.15 -35.98 15.34
CA TYR A 134 6.92 -35.92 16.57
C TYR A 134 5.98 -35.76 17.76
N SER A 135 6.05 -36.76 18.62
CA SER A 135 5.24 -36.98 19.81
C SER A 135 5.40 -35.90 20.87
N LYS A 136 4.28 -35.61 21.55
CA LYS A 136 4.10 -34.87 22.80
C LYS A 136 5.39 -34.55 23.59
N SER A 137 5.70 -33.26 23.77
CA SER A 137 5.85 -32.65 25.10
C SER A 137 6.19 -31.15 25.02
N GLN A 138 5.44 -30.38 25.82
CA GLN A 138 5.78 -29.08 26.42
C GLN A 138 5.95 -27.85 25.50
N GLY A 139 4.85 -27.09 25.37
CA GLY A 139 4.81 -25.66 25.68
C GLY A 139 5.69 -24.68 24.89
N MET A 140 5.32 -24.36 23.66
CA MET A 140 5.69 -23.09 23.02
C MET A 140 4.44 -22.41 22.46
N LYS A 141 4.16 -21.19 22.93
CA LYS A 141 3.05 -20.36 22.44
C LYS A 141 3.37 -19.94 21.00
N ALA A 142 2.59 -20.43 20.04
CA ALA A 142 2.63 -19.97 18.67
C ALA A 142 2.28 -18.48 18.63
N TYR A 143 3.19 -17.64 18.14
CA TYR A 143 2.82 -16.28 17.73
C TYR A 143 1.98 -16.40 16.46
N PRO A 144 0.77 -15.81 16.42
CA PRO A 144 -0.04 -15.84 15.20
C PRO A 144 0.69 -15.03 14.13
N ILE A 145 0.98 -15.69 13.01
CA ILE A 145 1.35 -15.04 11.77
C ILE A 145 0.24 -14.02 11.47
N PRO A 146 0.55 -12.73 11.25
CA PRO A 146 -0.47 -11.78 10.80
C PRO A 146 -1.04 -12.31 9.49
N THR A 147 -2.30 -12.74 9.54
CA THR A 147 -3.05 -13.11 8.35
C THR A 147 -3.07 -11.90 7.40
N PRO A 148 -2.82 -12.08 6.09
CA PRO A 148 -3.03 -11.00 5.13
C PRO A 148 -4.49 -10.57 5.25
N LEU A 149 -4.71 -9.27 5.50
CA LEU A 149 -6.03 -8.68 5.68
C LEU A 149 -6.95 -9.16 4.54
N PRO A 150 -8.01 -9.93 4.85
CA PRO A 150 -9.02 -10.19 3.86
C PRO A 150 -9.81 -8.89 3.68
N LYS A 151 -9.85 -8.41 2.42
CA LYS A 151 -10.65 -7.28 1.90
C LYS A 151 -9.99 -5.90 1.91
N LEU A 152 -9.13 -5.67 0.93
CA LEU A 152 -9.32 -4.60 -0.06
C LEU A 152 -9.23 -5.23 -1.47
N GLN A 153 -10.14 -6.18 -1.74
CA GLN A 153 -10.54 -6.51 -3.11
C GLN A 153 -11.72 -5.60 -3.42
N LEU A 154 -11.50 -4.48 -4.09
CA LEU A 154 -12.58 -3.80 -4.79
C LEU A 154 -12.04 -3.08 -6.02
N ALA A 155 -12.51 -3.58 -7.16
CA ALA A 155 -12.68 -2.89 -8.43
C ALA A 155 -11.42 -2.44 -9.19
N VAL A 156 -10.58 -3.41 -9.60
CA VAL A 156 -9.99 -3.27 -10.94
C VAL A 156 -11.15 -3.47 -11.92
N VAL A 157 -11.61 -2.34 -12.46
CA VAL A 157 -12.54 -2.23 -13.57
C VAL A 157 -12.29 -3.35 -14.57
N ALA A 158 -13.32 -4.18 -14.79
CA ALA A 158 -13.38 -5.05 -15.95
C ALA A 158 -13.33 -4.17 -17.20
N VAL A 159 -12.14 -3.93 -17.74
CA VAL A 159 -12.00 -3.50 -19.12
C VAL A 159 -12.27 -4.76 -19.95
N PRO A 160 -13.34 -4.83 -20.76
CA PRO A 160 -13.58 -5.99 -21.59
C PRO A 160 -12.37 -6.22 -22.50
N ASN A 161 -11.87 -7.47 -22.51
CA ASN A 161 -10.90 -7.98 -23.46
C ASN A 161 -11.49 -7.91 -24.87
N SER A 162 -11.44 -6.74 -25.48
CA SER A 162 -11.62 -6.54 -26.92
C SER A 162 -10.84 -5.29 -27.23
N ILE A 163 -9.63 -5.48 -27.79
CA ILE A 163 -8.85 -4.61 -28.67
C ILE A 163 -7.40 -5.09 -28.55
N TYR A 164 -7.11 -6.22 -29.22
CA TYR A 164 -5.81 -6.47 -29.82
C TYR A 164 -6.12 -7.00 -31.23
N PRO A 165 -5.79 -6.28 -32.31
CA PRO A 165 -5.82 -6.86 -33.65
C PRO A 165 -4.66 -7.85 -33.81
N GLN A 166 -4.91 -8.87 -34.64
CA GLN A 166 -4.11 -10.08 -34.92
C GLN A 166 -2.64 -9.81 -35.27
#